data_AF-A0A957YUV9-F1
#
_entry.id   AF-A0A957YUV9-F1
#
_cell.length_a   1.000
_cell.length_b   1.000
_cell.length_c   1.000
_cell.angle_alpha   90.00
_cell.angle_beta   90.00
_cell.angle_gamma   90.00
#
_symmetry.space_group_name_H-M   'P 1'
#
loop_
_entity.id
_entity.type
_entity.pdbx_description
1 polymer ?
#
loop_
_entity_poly.entity_id
_entity_poly.type
_entity_poly.pdbx_seq_one_letter_code
_entity_poly.pdbx_strand_id
1 'polypeptide(L)'
;QRTGDLTEQKISAFKAYLDAHPQALLIFDNVEEPDHLRTRQIGIGFTALTLGGNVLVTTRRRKLPSDRFAELPLERLLPAPARQILTTKRPDLVTDPDLDRLCAQLGYLPLMLNLAAAALAKRGGAIAGYLGKLQEWGIDTTHDRARVSLDDYHTSLTAVLQEQWAMLTSEDARLLLRVAGQLPEAEVIPTARLGLLAGLRDVDEWDCPLRDGLEELERASLVEMVDGETMRLHPLIRDFARAMVGHAERAAFCTACAQRLADAYCSGIDGLARLGHEYERRGIGSLIIDLITAIELLQPSNNTKSKSPIQNLQSLLRKLRLEVHHLQVLPPLRQTEQLWQQLLPHTGFLVGDALVQQLVPLLRHTLFWLPQWGH
;
A
#
# COMPACT_ATOMS: atom_id res chain seq x y z
N GLN A 1 -15.56 23.69 11.70
CA GLN A 1 -16.76 24.10 10.93
C GLN A 1 -16.47 24.27 9.44
N ARG A 2 -15.39 24.95 8.99
CA ARG A 2 -15.05 25.10 7.55
C ARG A 2 -14.75 23.82 6.77
N THR A 3 -14.22 22.77 7.40
CA THR A 3 -13.93 21.48 6.73
C THR A 3 -15.16 20.65 6.41
N GLY A 4 -16.26 20.79 7.16
CA GLY A 4 -17.52 20.10 6.84
C GLY A 4 -18.15 20.63 5.55
N ASP A 5 -18.08 21.94 5.35
CA ASP A 5 -18.66 22.62 4.18
C ASP A 5 -18.01 22.16 2.86
N LEU A 6 -16.68 22.04 2.81
CA LEU A 6 -15.98 21.61 1.60
C LEU A 6 -16.27 20.15 1.22
N THR A 7 -16.42 19.25 2.20
CA THR A 7 -16.77 17.84 1.94
C THR A 7 -18.18 17.73 1.38
N GLU A 8 -19.15 18.45 1.95
CA GLU A 8 -20.52 18.48 1.46
C GLU A 8 -20.62 19.08 0.05
N GLN A 9 -19.84 20.12 -0.24
CA GLN A 9 -19.75 20.69 -1.60
C GLN A 9 -19.22 19.68 -2.62
N LYS A 10 -18.17 18.92 -2.26
CA LYS A 10 -17.62 17.87 -3.14
C LYS A 10 -18.61 16.74 -3.39
N ILE A 11 -19.32 16.29 -2.35
CA ILE A 11 -20.33 15.23 -2.48
C ILE A 11 -21.49 15.71 -3.34
N SER A 12 -21.96 16.94 -3.14
CA SER A 12 -23.03 17.53 -3.93
C SER A 12 -22.62 17.69 -5.40
N ALA A 13 -21.38 18.14 -5.66
CA ALA A 13 -20.85 18.23 -7.02
C ALA A 13 -20.73 16.86 -7.69
N PHE A 14 -20.27 15.84 -6.94
CA PHE A 14 -20.18 14.47 -7.45
C PHE A 14 -21.57 13.88 -7.75
N LYS A 15 -22.56 14.12 -6.89
CA LYS A 15 -23.96 13.75 -7.14
C LYS A 15 -24.50 14.40 -8.41
N ALA A 16 -24.31 15.71 -8.57
CA ALA A 16 -24.72 16.43 -9.76
C ALA A 16 -24.05 15.87 -11.04
N TYR A 17 -22.78 15.49 -10.94
CA TYR A 17 -22.07 14.81 -12.01
C TYR A 17 -22.73 13.47 -12.37
N LEU A 18 -23.03 12.61 -11.38
CA LEU A 18 -23.66 11.30 -11.63
C LEU A 18 -25.08 11.43 -12.18
N ASP A 19 -25.84 12.44 -11.73
CA ASP A 19 -27.16 12.74 -12.29
C ASP A 19 -27.11 13.13 -13.77
N ALA A 20 -26.06 13.87 -14.16
CA ALA A 20 -25.81 14.22 -15.55
C ALA A 20 -25.25 13.04 -16.39
N HIS A 21 -24.78 11.98 -15.75
CA HIS A 21 -24.14 10.81 -16.39
C HIS A 21 -24.76 9.50 -15.89
N PRO A 22 -26.03 9.22 -16.21
CA PRO A 22 -26.75 8.04 -15.68
C PRO A 22 -26.11 6.69 -16.05
N GLN A 23 -25.30 6.66 -17.11
CA GLN A 23 -24.52 5.49 -17.54
C GLN A 23 -23.23 5.27 -16.74
N ALA A 24 -22.85 6.18 -15.83
CA ALA A 24 -21.66 6.00 -15.01
C ALA A 24 -21.74 4.71 -14.18
N LEU A 25 -20.63 4.01 -14.06
CA LEU A 25 -20.47 2.83 -13.22
C LEU A 25 -19.56 3.18 -12.04
N LEU A 26 -20.11 3.07 -10.83
CA LEU A 26 -19.39 3.18 -9.57
C LEU A 26 -18.93 1.79 -9.15
N ILE A 27 -17.63 1.61 -8.97
CA ILE A 27 -17.05 0.33 -8.52
C ILE A 27 -16.57 0.51 -7.08
N PHE A 28 -17.17 -0.25 -6.17
CA PHE A 28 -16.71 -0.37 -4.79
C PHE A 28 -15.98 -1.70 -4.64
N ASP A 29 -14.66 -1.65 -4.63
CA ASP A 29 -13.81 -2.84 -4.56
C ASP A 29 -13.56 -3.27 -3.10
N ASN A 30 -13.55 -4.58 -2.87
CA ASN A 30 -13.29 -5.25 -1.59
C ASN A 30 -14.12 -4.72 -0.40
N VAL A 31 -15.42 -4.52 -0.59
CA VAL A 31 -16.31 -4.04 0.46
C VAL A 31 -16.51 -5.12 1.53
N GLU A 32 -16.04 -4.85 2.74
CA GLU A 32 -16.15 -5.78 3.87
C GLU A 32 -17.61 -5.99 4.31
N GLU A 33 -18.40 -4.91 4.38
CA GLU A 33 -19.81 -4.91 4.77
C GLU A 33 -20.62 -4.12 3.74
N PRO A 34 -21.21 -4.80 2.73
CA PRO A 34 -21.99 -4.14 1.69
C PRO A 34 -23.19 -3.34 2.22
N ASP A 35 -23.74 -3.71 3.39
CA ASP A 35 -24.79 -2.95 4.06
C ASP A 35 -24.34 -1.54 4.49
N HIS A 36 -23.04 -1.30 4.67
CA HIS A 36 -22.53 0.04 4.96
C HIS A 36 -22.72 1.00 3.79
N LEU A 37 -22.75 0.52 2.53
CA LEU A 37 -23.03 1.37 1.37
C LEU A 37 -24.45 1.98 1.43
N ARG A 38 -25.36 1.31 2.14
CA ARG A 38 -26.74 1.76 2.38
C ARG A 38 -26.87 2.61 3.63
N THR A 39 -26.23 2.20 4.72
CA THR A 39 -26.53 2.75 6.05
C THR A 39 -25.60 3.88 6.45
N ARG A 40 -24.38 3.89 5.93
CA ARG A 40 -23.40 4.91 6.27
C ARG A 40 -23.61 6.14 5.39
N GLN A 41 -23.96 7.24 6.03
CA GLN A 41 -24.00 8.53 5.37
C GLN A 41 -22.58 8.95 4.99
N ILE A 42 -22.40 9.35 3.73
CA ILE A 42 -21.17 9.94 3.22
C ILE A 42 -21.23 11.47 3.23
N GLY A 43 -22.44 12.03 3.20
CA GLY A 43 -22.76 13.45 3.37
C GLY A 43 -24.20 13.62 3.80
N ILE A 44 -24.65 14.86 3.97
CA ILE A 44 -26.02 15.16 4.43
C ILE A 44 -27.03 14.61 3.43
N GLY A 45 -27.75 13.56 3.84
CA GLY A 45 -28.80 12.93 3.03
C GLY A 45 -28.30 11.98 1.94
N PHE A 46 -26.99 11.70 1.88
CA PHE A 46 -26.40 10.82 0.87
C PHE A 46 -25.73 9.59 1.48
N THR A 47 -25.99 8.44 0.86
CA THR A 47 -25.27 7.17 1.02
C THR A 47 -24.65 6.80 -0.32
N ALA A 48 -23.74 5.83 -0.34
CA ALA A 48 -23.10 5.41 -1.58
C ALA A 48 -24.11 4.97 -2.65
N LEU A 49 -25.21 4.32 -2.23
CA LEU A 49 -26.26 3.84 -3.14
C LEU A 49 -27.25 4.93 -3.57
N THR A 50 -27.32 6.07 -2.87
CA THR A 50 -28.21 7.19 -3.26
C THR A 50 -27.51 8.22 -4.14
N LEU A 51 -26.22 8.03 -4.45
CA LEU A 51 -25.46 8.92 -5.31
C LEU A 51 -25.91 8.91 -6.78
N GLY A 52 -26.65 7.89 -7.20
CA GLY A 52 -27.03 7.67 -8.61
C GLY A 52 -26.01 6.83 -9.37
N GLY A 53 -26.29 6.58 -10.66
CA GLY A 53 -25.49 5.71 -11.52
C GLY A 53 -25.70 4.20 -11.28
N ASN A 54 -24.94 3.40 -12.01
CA ASN A 54 -24.86 1.94 -11.81
C ASN A 54 -23.81 1.62 -10.75
N VAL A 55 -24.05 0.62 -9.91
CA VAL A 55 -23.12 0.25 -8.83
C VAL A 55 -22.68 -1.20 -9.01
N LEU A 56 -21.36 -1.43 -9.05
CA LEU A 56 -20.74 -2.74 -8.95
C LEU A 56 -19.99 -2.83 -7.62
N VAL A 57 -20.21 -3.92 -6.89
CA VAL A 57 -19.54 -4.17 -5.62
C VAL A 57 -18.81 -5.49 -5.71
N THR A 58 -17.55 -5.53 -5.29
CA THR A 58 -16.84 -6.78 -5.02
C THR A 58 -16.74 -6.98 -3.51
N THR A 59 -16.96 -8.21 -3.04
CA THR A 59 -16.96 -8.52 -1.60
C THR A 59 -16.64 -9.99 -1.39
N ARG A 60 -16.03 -10.31 -0.24
CA ARG A 60 -15.82 -11.70 0.18
C ARG A 60 -17.05 -12.30 0.86
N ARG A 61 -18.05 -11.49 1.18
CA ARG A 61 -19.28 -11.97 1.82
C ARG A 61 -20.10 -12.78 0.84
N ARG A 62 -20.37 -14.03 1.21
CA ARG A 62 -21.21 -14.94 0.42
C ARG A 62 -22.71 -14.73 0.59
N LYS A 63 -23.12 -13.94 1.58
CA LYS A 63 -24.51 -13.65 1.86
C LYS A 63 -24.70 -12.15 1.81
N LEU A 64 -25.32 -11.66 0.74
CA LEU A 64 -25.73 -10.28 0.64
C LEU A 64 -27.22 -10.15 0.93
N PRO A 65 -27.70 -8.95 1.30
CA PRO A 65 -29.12 -8.65 1.30
C PRO A 65 -29.67 -8.82 -0.11
N SER A 66 -30.41 -9.92 -0.34
CA SER A 66 -30.87 -10.35 -1.67
C SER A 66 -31.93 -9.43 -2.29
N ASP A 67 -32.48 -8.49 -1.52
CA ASP A 67 -33.53 -7.57 -1.97
C ASP A 67 -33.00 -6.38 -2.80
N ARG A 68 -31.67 -6.21 -2.90
CA ARG A 68 -31.06 -5.04 -3.55
C ARG A 68 -29.86 -5.32 -4.44
N PHE A 69 -29.13 -6.40 -4.21
CA PHE A 69 -27.98 -6.76 -5.02
C PHE A 69 -28.31 -7.97 -5.90
N ALA A 70 -28.03 -7.85 -7.19
CA ALA A 70 -27.92 -9.03 -8.04
C ALA A 70 -26.54 -9.66 -7.78
N GLU A 71 -26.53 -10.89 -7.26
CA GLU A 71 -25.29 -11.59 -6.98
C GLU A 71 -24.75 -12.25 -8.25
N LEU A 72 -23.47 -12.00 -8.55
CA LEU A 72 -22.71 -12.75 -9.55
C LEU A 72 -21.63 -13.55 -8.82
N PRO A 73 -21.85 -14.83 -8.48
CA PRO A 73 -20.85 -15.62 -7.80
C PRO A 73 -19.64 -15.84 -8.72
N LEU A 74 -18.45 -15.63 -8.18
CA LEU A 74 -17.21 -15.95 -8.88
C LEU A 74 -16.85 -17.41 -8.61
N GLU A 75 -16.91 -18.22 -9.67
CA GLU A 75 -16.48 -19.61 -9.64
C GLU A 75 -14.97 -19.76 -9.76
N ARG A 76 -14.48 -20.98 -9.51
CA ARG A 76 -13.08 -21.34 -9.77
C ARG A 76 -12.80 -21.23 -11.27
N LEU A 77 -11.52 -21.06 -11.63
CA LEU A 77 -11.15 -21.03 -13.03
C LEU A 77 -11.43 -22.39 -13.70
N LEU A 78 -11.83 -22.32 -14.96
CA LEU A 78 -11.86 -23.51 -15.81
C LEU A 78 -10.42 -23.99 -16.06
N PRO A 79 -10.22 -25.29 -16.42
CA PRO A 79 -8.88 -25.85 -16.63
C PRO A 79 -8.03 -25.10 -17.66
N ALA A 80 -8.61 -24.61 -18.77
CA ALA A 80 -7.85 -23.91 -19.80
C ALA A 80 -7.25 -22.57 -19.32
N PRO A 81 -8.02 -21.63 -18.73
CA PRO A 81 -7.45 -20.43 -18.10
C PRO A 81 -6.45 -20.73 -16.98
N ALA A 82 -6.69 -21.76 -16.16
CA ALA A 82 -5.78 -22.12 -15.09
C ALA A 82 -4.40 -22.57 -15.60
N ARG A 83 -4.37 -23.39 -16.65
CA ARG A 83 -3.13 -23.76 -17.36
C ARG A 83 -2.40 -22.54 -17.88
N GLN A 84 -3.14 -21.62 -18.52
CA GLN A 84 -2.57 -20.40 -19.09
C GLN A 84 -1.84 -19.58 -18.03
N ILE A 85 -2.39 -19.44 -16.82
CA ILE A 85 -1.72 -18.72 -15.71
C ILE A 85 -0.38 -19.40 -15.36
N LEU A 86 -0.36 -20.72 -15.15
CA LEU A 86 0.87 -21.44 -14.81
C LEU A 86 1.94 -21.33 -15.90
N THR A 87 1.53 -21.36 -17.17
CA THR A 87 2.46 -21.33 -18.31
C THR A 87 2.84 -19.91 -18.73
N THR A 88 2.23 -18.86 -18.17
CA THR A 88 2.49 -17.46 -18.58
C THR A 88 3.96 -17.08 -18.39
N LYS A 89 4.58 -17.50 -17.28
CA LYS A 89 6.00 -17.22 -16.99
C LYS A 89 6.95 -18.33 -17.49
N ARG A 90 6.40 -19.49 -17.89
CA ARG A 90 7.14 -20.67 -18.36
C ARG A 90 6.36 -21.37 -19.49
N PRO A 91 6.40 -20.84 -20.73
CA PRO A 91 5.64 -21.39 -21.86
C PRO A 91 6.04 -22.82 -22.23
N ASP A 92 7.26 -23.24 -21.87
CA ASP A 92 7.77 -24.59 -22.05
C ASP A 92 6.99 -25.65 -21.24
N LEU A 93 6.27 -25.24 -20.18
CA LEU A 93 5.47 -26.15 -19.36
C LEU A 93 4.12 -26.53 -20.00
N VAL A 94 3.75 -25.97 -21.16
CA VAL A 94 2.48 -26.30 -21.85
C VAL A 94 2.37 -27.80 -22.17
N THR A 95 3.49 -28.47 -22.42
CA THR A 95 3.55 -29.90 -22.72
C THR A 95 3.90 -30.76 -21.50
N ASP A 96 4.03 -30.18 -20.30
CA ASP A 96 4.35 -30.94 -19.09
C ASP A 96 3.14 -31.83 -18.70
N PRO A 97 3.34 -33.16 -18.54
CA PRO A 97 2.24 -34.08 -18.27
C PRO A 97 1.55 -33.85 -16.91
N ASP A 98 2.22 -33.19 -15.96
CA ASP A 98 1.67 -32.92 -14.62
C ASP A 98 0.96 -31.56 -14.52
N LEU A 99 0.86 -30.79 -15.61
CA LEU A 99 0.28 -29.44 -15.60
C LEU A 99 -1.18 -29.41 -15.11
N ASP A 100 -2.02 -30.32 -15.61
CA ASP A 100 -3.42 -30.42 -15.20
C ASP A 100 -3.55 -30.87 -13.74
N ARG A 101 -2.63 -31.74 -13.29
CA ARG A 101 -2.58 -32.20 -11.90
C ARG A 101 -2.21 -31.07 -10.96
N LEU A 102 -1.24 -30.22 -11.32
CA LEU A 102 -0.90 -29.04 -10.53
C LEU A 102 -2.06 -28.04 -10.48
N CYS A 103 -2.74 -27.78 -11.60
CA CYS A 103 -3.92 -26.90 -11.61
C CYS A 103 -5.01 -27.40 -10.63
N ALA A 104 -5.28 -28.71 -10.66
CA ALA A 104 -6.24 -29.34 -9.77
C ALA A 104 -5.81 -29.25 -8.29
N GLN A 105 -4.52 -29.50 -8.00
CA GLN A 105 -3.96 -29.42 -6.65
C GLN A 105 -4.09 -28.01 -6.05
N LEU A 106 -3.91 -26.98 -6.88
CA LEU A 106 -4.05 -25.57 -6.47
C LEU A 106 -5.52 -25.09 -6.48
N GLY A 107 -6.47 -26.01 -6.68
CA GLY A 107 -7.90 -25.75 -6.63
C GLY A 107 -8.41 -24.82 -7.73
N TYR A 108 -7.64 -24.64 -8.81
CA TYR A 108 -7.92 -23.68 -9.88
C TYR A 108 -8.12 -22.24 -9.38
N LEU A 109 -7.43 -21.86 -8.30
CA LEU A 109 -7.55 -20.54 -7.68
C LEU A 109 -6.49 -19.59 -8.27
N PRO A 110 -6.89 -18.43 -8.83
CA PRO A 110 -5.97 -17.52 -9.52
C PRO A 110 -4.74 -17.12 -8.69
N LEU A 111 -4.91 -16.82 -7.39
CA LEU A 111 -3.79 -16.45 -6.52
C LEU A 111 -2.78 -17.59 -6.35
N MET A 112 -3.26 -18.81 -6.05
CA MET A 112 -2.40 -19.99 -5.87
C MET A 112 -1.64 -20.31 -7.15
N LEU A 113 -2.31 -20.22 -8.30
CA LEU A 113 -1.72 -20.46 -9.61
C LEU A 113 -0.62 -19.43 -9.92
N ASN A 114 -0.84 -18.14 -9.63
CA ASN A 114 0.18 -17.11 -9.85
C ASN A 114 1.41 -17.32 -8.95
N LEU A 115 1.21 -17.63 -7.67
CA LEU A 115 2.31 -17.93 -6.74
C LEU A 115 3.11 -19.16 -7.19
N ALA A 116 2.44 -20.22 -7.65
CA ALA A 116 3.09 -21.41 -8.18
C ALA A 116 3.83 -21.12 -9.50
N ALA A 117 3.25 -20.34 -10.40
CA ALA A 117 3.88 -19.91 -11.66
C ALA A 117 5.17 -19.13 -11.38
N ALA A 118 5.15 -18.21 -10.41
CA ALA A 118 6.31 -17.47 -9.95
C ALA A 118 7.40 -18.40 -9.35
N ALA A 119 6.99 -19.36 -8.52
CA ALA A 119 7.88 -20.36 -7.93
C ALA A 119 8.63 -21.17 -9.01
N LEU A 120 7.89 -21.69 -9.99
CA LEU A 120 8.40 -22.50 -11.10
C LEU A 120 9.30 -21.69 -12.04
N ALA A 121 8.97 -20.41 -12.27
CA ALA A 121 9.82 -19.52 -13.05
C ALA A 121 11.16 -19.24 -12.35
N LYS A 122 11.15 -18.99 -11.03
CA LYS A 122 12.36 -18.69 -10.26
C LYS A 122 13.29 -19.90 -10.09
N ARG A 123 12.74 -21.08 -9.80
CA ARG A 123 13.55 -22.29 -9.53
C ARG A 123 13.98 -23.05 -10.77
N GLY A 124 13.23 -22.92 -11.87
CA GLY A 124 13.31 -23.88 -12.94
C GLY A 124 12.74 -25.25 -12.55
N GLY A 125 13.03 -26.27 -13.36
CA GLY A 125 12.59 -27.64 -13.11
C GLY A 125 11.23 -28.00 -13.69
N ALA A 126 10.84 -29.26 -13.47
CA ALA A 126 9.59 -29.87 -13.92
C ALA A 126 8.49 -29.78 -12.86
N ILE A 127 7.22 -29.83 -13.29
CA ILE A 127 6.06 -29.72 -12.39
C ILE A 127 6.02 -30.86 -11.36
N ALA A 128 6.44 -32.07 -11.74
CA ALA A 128 6.55 -33.22 -10.85
C ALA A 128 7.35 -32.91 -9.56
N GLY A 129 8.46 -32.19 -9.69
CA GLY A 129 9.29 -31.81 -8.55
C GLY A 129 8.60 -30.81 -7.63
N TYR A 130 7.87 -29.85 -8.21
CA TYR A 130 7.08 -28.88 -7.44
C TYR A 130 5.90 -29.54 -6.72
N LEU A 131 5.20 -30.48 -7.37
CA LEU A 131 4.17 -31.29 -6.74
C LEU A 131 4.71 -32.08 -5.54
N GLY A 132 5.91 -32.65 -5.65
CA GLY A 132 6.57 -33.31 -4.52
C GLY A 132 6.80 -32.36 -3.33
N LYS A 133 7.18 -31.10 -3.60
CA LYS A 133 7.31 -30.08 -2.55
C LYS A 133 5.99 -29.68 -1.92
N LEU A 134 4.92 -29.53 -2.70
CA LEU A 134 3.58 -29.28 -2.15
C LEU A 134 3.15 -30.39 -1.19
N GLN A 135 3.45 -31.64 -1.52
CA GLN A 135 3.18 -32.79 -0.64
C GLN A 135 4.02 -32.75 0.64
N GLU A 136 5.31 -32.41 0.56
CA GLU A 136 6.17 -32.22 1.74
C GLU A 136 5.63 -31.12 2.68
N TRP A 137 4.98 -30.09 2.14
CA TRP A 137 4.33 -29.04 2.94
C TRP A 137 2.95 -29.43 3.48
N GLY A 138 2.51 -30.67 3.25
CA GLY A 138 1.21 -31.16 3.72
C GLY A 138 0.01 -30.67 2.91
N ILE A 139 0.24 -30.14 1.71
CA ILE A 139 -0.86 -29.81 0.78
C ILE A 139 -1.26 -31.12 0.10
N ASP A 140 -2.14 -31.88 0.75
CA ASP A 140 -2.60 -33.16 0.22
C ASP A 140 -3.75 -33.00 -0.81
N THR A 141 -3.73 -33.92 -1.78
CA THR A 141 -4.65 -34.10 -2.92
C THR A 141 -6.08 -34.48 -2.52
N THR A 142 -6.35 -34.73 -1.24
CA THR A 142 -7.54 -35.43 -0.74
C THR A 142 -8.75 -34.53 -0.47
N HIS A 143 -8.73 -33.26 -0.84
CA HIS A 143 -9.95 -32.46 -0.81
C HIS A 143 -10.88 -32.89 -1.95
N ASP A 144 -11.85 -33.71 -1.57
CA ASP A 144 -12.98 -34.10 -2.36
C ASP A 144 -13.52 -32.89 -3.16
N ARG A 145 -13.63 -33.07 -4.48
CA ARG A 145 -13.73 -32.00 -5.50
C ARG A 145 -14.87 -31.00 -5.26
N ALA A 146 -15.80 -31.32 -4.38
CA ALA A 146 -16.98 -30.50 -4.10
C ALA A 146 -16.82 -29.50 -2.93
N ARG A 147 -15.91 -29.69 -1.97
CA ARG A 147 -15.89 -28.86 -0.74
C ARG A 147 -14.49 -28.72 -0.11
N VAL A 148 -13.61 -27.95 -0.75
CA VAL A 148 -12.46 -27.36 -0.02
C VAL A 148 -13.05 -26.34 0.96
N SER A 149 -12.86 -26.54 2.26
CA SER A 149 -13.27 -25.53 3.25
C SER A 149 -12.40 -24.28 3.12
N LEU A 150 -12.85 -23.13 3.62
CA LEU A 150 -12.00 -21.93 3.63
C LEU A 150 -10.73 -22.17 4.46
N ASP A 151 -10.81 -22.96 5.53
CA ASP A 151 -9.69 -23.27 6.42
C ASP A 151 -8.61 -24.13 5.74
N ASP A 152 -9.03 -25.10 4.93
CA ASP A 152 -8.12 -25.93 4.11
C ASP A 152 -7.37 -25.08 3.07
N TYR A 153 -8.09 -24.12 2.47
CA TYR A 153 -7.51 -23.16 1.54
C TYR A 153 -6.49 -22.26 2.23
N HIS A 154 -6.83 -21.72 3.40
CA HIS A 154 -5.90 -20.87 4.17
C HIS A 154 -4.62 -21.63 4.55
N THR A 155 -4.75 -22.88 4.98
CA THR A 155 -3.59 -23.73 5.32
C THR A 155 -2.69 -23.95 4.10
N SER A 156 -3.28 -24.37 2.96
CA SER A 156 -2.54 -24.63 1.73
C SER A 156 -1.85 -23.37 1.18
N LEU A 157 -2.55 -22.24 1.21
CA LEU A 157 -1.99 -20.95 0.80
C LEU A 157 -0.85 -20.52 1.73
N THR A 158 -0.99 -20.70 3.04
CA THR A 158 0.05 -20.34 4.01
C THR A 158 1.35 -21.09 3.72
N ALA A 159 1.27 -22.39 3.43
CA ALA A 159 2.44 -23.18 3.05
C ALA A 159 3.12 -22.67 1.76
N VAL A 160 2.33 -22.38 0.71
CA VAL A 160 2.88 -21.81 -0.54
C VAL A 160 3.53 -20.43 -0.30
N LEU A 161 2.92 -19.59 0.55
CA LEU A 161 3.45 -18.27 0.89
C LEU A 161 4.73 -18.36 1.74
N GLN A 162 4.80 -19.30 2.69
CA GLN A 162 6.03 -19.57 3.45
C GLN A 162 7.17 -19.95 2.51
N GLU A 163 6.89 -20.72 1.47
CA GLU A 163 7.90 -21.04 0.48
C GLU A 163 8.31 -19.81 -0.34
N GLN A 164 7.36 -19.02 -0.86
CA GLN A 164 7.69 -17.79 -1.59
C GLN A 164 8.55 -16.85 -0.73
N TRP A 165 8.22 -16.74 0.55
CA TRP A 165 8.99 -15.98 1.53
C TRP A 165 10.42 -16.52 1.69
N ALA A 166 10.58 -17.84 1.80
CA ALA A 166 11.89 -18.48 1.90
C ALA A 166 12.74 -18.28 0.64
N MET A 167 12.09 -18.14 -0.54
CA MET A 167 12.79 -17.85 -1.79
C MET A 167 13.27 -16.40 -1.90
N LEU A 168 12.72 -15.44 -1.16
CA LEU A 168 13.23 -14.07 -1.17
C LEU A 168 14.69 -14.07 -0.75
N THR A 169 15.55 -13.43 -1.52
CA THR A 169 17.00 -13.39 -1.28
C THR A 169 17.41 -12.12 -0.58
N SER A 170 16.71 -11.01 -0.87
CA SER A 170 16.95 -9.72 -0.25
C SER A 170 16.23 -9.58 1.09
N GLU A 171 16.97 -9.13 2.11
CA GLU A 171 16.37 -8.69 3.38
C GLU A 171 15.51 -7.44 3.20
N ASP A 172 15.80 -6.61 2.19
CA ASP A 172 15.01 -5.43 1.86
C ASP A 172 13.65 -5.84 1.31
N ALA A 173 13.58 -6.85 0.43
CA ALA A 173 12.30 -7.41 -0.04
C ALA A 173 11.45 -7.93 1.14
N ARG A 174 12.08 -8.68 2.06
CA ARG A 174 11.42 -9.17 3.29
C ARG A 174 10.96 -8.04 4.20
N LEU A 175 11.75 -6.98 4.34
CA LEU A 175 11.39 -5.81 5.12
C LEU A 175 10.20 -5.08 4.49
N LEU A 176 10.26 -4.78 3.18
CA LEU A 176 9.20 -4.12 2.42
C LEU A 176 7.87 -4.87 2.56
N LEU A 177 7.89 -6.20 2.39
CA LEU A 177 6.68 -7.01 2.53
C LEU A 177 6.11 -6.95 3.96
N ARG A 178 6.95 -7.05 4.99
CA ARG A 178 6.51 -6.93 6.40
C ARG A 178 5.94 -5.56 6.71
N VAL A 179 6.53 -4.48 6.20
CA VAL A 179 6.03 -3.11 6.37
C VAL A 179 4.67 -2.97 5.67
N ALA A 180 4.55 -3.41 4.42
CA ALA A 180 3.30 -3.36 3.67
C ALA A 180 2.18 -4.18 4.36
N GLY A 181 2.52 -5.30 4.98
CA GLY A 181 1.60 -6.11 5.81
C GLY A 181 1.00 -5.36 7.02
N GLN A 182 1.64 -4.27 7.48
CA GLN A 182 1.13 -3.45 8.58
C GLN A 182 0.14 -2.37 8.14
N LEU A 183 0.05 -2.08 6.84
CA LEU A 183 -0.83 -1.06 6.29
C LEU A 183 -2.27 -1.58 6.18
N PRO A 184 -3.27 -0.68 6.03
CA PRO A 184 -4.65 -1.04 5.72
C PRO A 184 -4.82 -2.05 4.57
N GLU A 185 -5.92 -2.80 4.63
CA GLU A 185 -6.23 -3.81 3.61
C GLU A 185 -6.62 -3.17 2.28
N ALA A 186 -6.19 -3.77 1.17
CA ALA A 186 -6.51 -3.32 -0.19
C ALA A 186 -6.12 -1.85 -0.48
N GLU A 187 -5.23 -1.27 0.32
CA GLU A 187 -4.68 0.05 0.06
C GLU A 187 -3.75 0.00 -1.17
N VAL A 188 -3.89 1.00 -2.04
CA VAL A 188 -2.89 1.30 -3.06
C VAL A 188 -1.77 2.08 -2.36
N ILE A 189 -0.62 1.44 -2.21
CA ILE A 189 0.52 1.92 -1.43
C ILE A 189 1.53 2.56 -2.39
N PRO A 190 1.82 3.87 -2.27
CA PRO A 190 2.92 4.47 -2.99
C PRO A 190 4.26 3.83 -2.58
N THR A 191 5.08 3.41 -3.55
CA THR A 191 6.39 2.81 -3.30
C THR A 191 7.30 3.74 -2.50
N ALA A 192 7.19 5.05 -2.75
CA ALA A 192 7.85 6.10 -1.99
C ALA A 192 7.51 6.06 -0.49
N ARG A 193 6.22 5.91 -0.14
CA ARG A 193 5.77 5.77 1.26
C ARG A 193 6.34 4.51 1.87
N LEU A 194 6.30 3.40 1.14
CA LEU A 194 6.81 2.12 1.62
C LEU A 194 8.32 2.20 1.90
N GLY A 195 9.09 2.81 0.99
CA GLY A 195 10.51 3.09 1.19
C GLY A 195 10.78 3.94 2.43
N LEU A 196 10.02 5.03 2.65
CA LEU A 196 10.14 5.87 3.85
C LEU A 196 9.90 5.08 5.15
N LEU A 197 8.87 4.24 5.18
CA LEU A 197 8.54 3.41 6.35
C LEU A 197 9.55 2.26 6.56
N ALA A 198 10.14 1.75 5.48
CA ALA A 198 11.21 0.76 5.54
C ALA A 198 12.59 1.38 5.83
N GLY A 199 12.75 2.69 5.66
CA GLY A 199 14.05 3.37 5.69
C GLY A 199 14.93 3.00 4.50
N LEU A 200 14.32 2.64 3.38
CA LEU A 200 14.99 2.27 2.13
C LEU A 200 14.89 3.40 1.12
N ARG A 201 15.99 3.66 0.43
CA ARG A 201 16.12 4.68 -0.61
C ARG A 201 17.13 4.21 -1.65
N ASP A 202 16.77 4.36 -2.92
CA ASP A 202 17.72 4.24 -4.03
C ASP A 202 18.75 5.38 -3.94
N VAL A 203 20.03 5.02 -3.88
CA VAL A 203 21.15 5.95 -3.72
C VAL A 203 21.59 6.47 -5.08
N ASP A 204 21.74 5.56 -6.04
CA ASP A 204 22.13 5.84 -7.43
C ASP A 204 21.53 4.79 -8.38
N GLU A 205 22.02 4.70 -9.62
CA GLU A 205 21.52 3.76 -10.64
C GLU A 205 21.85 2.28 -10.34
N TRP A 206 22.87 2.03 -9.53
CA TRP A 206 23.42 0.69 -9.27
C TRP A 206 23.06 0.18 -7.87
N ASP A 207 22.86 1.09 -6.91
CA ASP A 207 22.42 0.80 -5.54
C ASP A 207 20.96 1.23 -5.36
N CYS A 208 20.04 0.35 -5.75
CA CYS A 208 18.60 0.57 -5.73
C CYS A 208 17.86 -0.41 -4.79
N PRO A 209 18.14 -0.43 -3.48
CA PRO A 209 17.58 -1.43 -2.56
C PRO A 209 16.05 -1.40 -2.49
N LEU A 210 15.42 -0.24 -2.69
CA LEU A 210 13.96 -0.15 -2.75
C LEU A 210 13.43 -0.79 -4.04
N ARG A 211 14.01 -0.44 -5.19
CA ARG A 211 13.60 -0.99 -6.49
C ARG A 211 13.84 -2.49 -6.58
N ASP A 212 15.04 -2.94 -6.26
CA ASP A 212 15.42 -4.35 -6.34
C ASP A 212 14.54 -5.21 -5.42
N GLY A 213 14.26 -4.69 -4.21
CA GLY A 213 13.34 -5.33 -3.28
C GLY A 213 11.92 -5.43 -3.82
N LEU A 214 11.38 -4.36 -4.41
CA LEU A 214 10.06 -4.35 -5.03
C LEU A 214 9.96 -5.28 -6.24
N GLU A 215 10.97 -5.27 -7.11
CA GLU A 215 11.04 -6.16 -8.27
C GLU A 215 11.13 -7.63 -7.83
N GLU A 216 11.86 -7.94 -6.77
CA GLU A 216 11.88 -9.31 -6.23
C GLU A 216 10.49 -9.73 -5.71
N LEU A 217 9.78 -8.85 -5.00
CA LEU A 217 8.42 -9.12 -4.52
C LEU A 217 7.42 -9.31 -5.68
N GLU A 218 7.51 -8.50 -6.73
CA GLU A 218 6.66 -8.58 -7.91
C GLU A 218 6.94 -9.88 -8.70
N ARG A 219 8.22 -10.21 -8.91
CA ARG A 219 8.60 -11.48 -9.56
C ARG A 219 8.07 -12.69 -8.80
N ALA A 220 8.06 -12.63 -7.46
CA ALA A 220 7.49 -13.64 -6.58
C ALA A 220 5.94 -13.63 -6.50
N SER A 221 5.27 -12.70 -7.20
CA SER A 221 3.81 -12.51 -7.15
C SER A 221 3.27 -12.28 -5.74
N LEU A 222 4.08 -11.66 -4.87
CA LEU A 222 3.70 -11.26 -3.50
C LEU A 222 3.12 -9.84 -3.46
N VAL A 223 3.38 -9.05 -4.50
CA VAL A 223 2.82 -7.71 -4.68
C VAL A 223 2.39 -7.55 -6.14
N GLU A 224 1.45 -6.64 -6.38
CA GLU A 224 1.06 -6.22 -7.72
C GLU A 224 1.38 -4.74 -7.88
N MET A 225 2.13 -4.41 -8.94
CA MET A 225 2.39 -3.03 -9.35
C MET A 225 1.21 -2.50 -10.17
N VAL A 226 0.65 -1.36 -9.78
CA VAL A 226 -0.54 -0.80 -10.45
C VAL A 226 -0.15 0.15 -11.59
N ASP A 227 0.83 1.03 -11.35
CA ASP A 227 1.30 2.05 -12.30
C ASP A 227 2.81 2.27 -12.24
N GLY A 228 3.56 1.32 -11.67
CA GLY A 228 5.01 1.40 -11.47
C GLY A 228 5.44 2.26 -10.27
N GLU A 229 4.58 3.16 -9.78
CA GLU A 229 4.85 4.00 -8.60
C GLU A 229 4.02 3.60 -7.38
N THR A 230 2.98 2.82 -7.60
CA THR A 230 2.12 2.27 -6.56
C THR A 230 2.01 0.77 -6.66
N MET A 231 1.80 0.14 -5.51
CA MET A 231 1.63 -1.30 -5.39
C MET A 231 0.45 -1.64 -4.50
N ARG A 232 -0.06 -2.86 -4.62
CA ARG A 232 -1.06 -3.42 -3.73
C ARG A 232 -0.69 -4.83 -3.31
N LEU A 233 -1.13 -5.21 -2.12
CA LEU A 233 -1.07 -6.61 -1.68
C LEU A 233 -2.43 -7.24 -1.84
N HIS A 234 -2.44 -8.48 -2.31
CA HIS A 234 -3.61 -9.31 -2.11
C HIS A 234 -3.85 -9.46 -0.60
N PRO A 235 -5.10 -9.35 -0.11
CA PRO A 235 -5.38 -9.35 1.33
C PRO A 235 -4.86 -10.57 2.09
N LEU A 236 -4.90 -11.76 1.49
CA LEU A 236 -4.30 -12.96 2.09
C LEU A 236 -2.77 -12.88 2.17
N ILE A 237 -2.10 -12.25 1.20
CA ILE A 237 -0.65 -12.02 1.24
C ILE A 237 -0.33 -10.98 2.32
N ARG A 238 -1.15 -9.94 2.45
CA ARG A 238 -1.05 -8.96 3.53
C ARG A 238 -1.16 -9.64 4.90
N ASP A 239 -2.17 -10.47 5.12
CA ASP A 239 -2.36 -11.16 6.40
C ASP A 239 -1.18 -12.09 6.73
N PHE A 240 -0.66 -12.79 5.73
CA PHE A 240 0.58 -13.55 5.85
C PHE A 240 1.78 -12.66 6.23
N ALA A 241 2.03 -11.60 5.47
CA ALA A 241 3.13 -10.66 5.71
C ALA A 241 3.03 -9.97 7.08
N ARG A 242 1.80 -9.72 7.53
CA ARG A 242 1.45 -9.19 8.83
C ARG A 242 1.83 -10.17 9.94
N ALA A 243 1.55 -11.47 9.75
CA ALA A 243 1.88 -12.53 10.69
C ALA A 243 3.39 -12.83 10.78
N MET A 244 4.17 -12.47 9.75
CA MET A 244 5.64 -12.54 9.79
C MET A 244 6.27 -11.58 10.82
N VAL A 245 5.50 -10.63 11.35
CA VAL A 245 5.89 -9.83 12.52
C VAL A 245 5.16 -10.41 13.73
N GLY A 246 5.91 -11.03 14.65
CA GLY A 246 5.34 -11.68 15.82
C GLY A 246 4.41 -10.74 16.60
N HIS A 247 3.27 -11.26 17.08
CA HIS A 247 2.24 -10.44 17.73
C HIS A 247 2.79 -9.55 18.87
N ALA A 248 3.74 -10.08 19.66
CA ALA A 248 4.38 -9.35 20.75
C ALA A 248 5.35 -8.24 20.27
N GLU A 249 6.00 -8.41 19.12
CA GLU A 249 7.00 -7.49 18.57
C GLU A 249 6.37 -6.39 17.72
N ARG A 250 5.13 -6.60 17.34
CA ARG A 250 4.44 -5.80 16.33
C ARG A 250 4.35 -4.32 16.63
N ALA A 251 4.05 -3.96 17.89
CA ALA A 251 3.99 -2.57 18.30
C ALA A 251 5.38 -1.89 18.17
N ALA A 252 6.44 -2.60 18.53
CA ALA A 252 7.81 -2.10 18.37
C ALA A 252 8.19 -1.98 16.90
N PHE A 253 7.81 -2.96 16.07
CA PHE A 253 8.04 -2.92 14.63
C PHE A 253 7.32 -1.73 13.96
N CYS A 254 6.04 -1.51 14.24
CA CYS A 254 5.30 -0.34 13.73
C CYS A 254 5.91 0.98 14.22
N THR A 255 6.36 1.03 15.48
CA THR A 255 7.07 2.20 16.02
C THR A 255 8.36 2.47 15.25
N ALA A 256 9.15 1.43 14.93
CA ALA A 256 10.35 1.55 14.13
C ALA A 256 10.06 2.03 12.71
N CYS A 257 8.95 1.59 12.09
CA CYS A 257 8.53 2.07 10.77
C CYS A 257 8.21 3.57 10.79
N ALA A 258 7.42 4.01 11.77
CA ALA A 258 7.09 5.42 11.94
C ALA A 258 8.32 6.27 12.27
N GLN A 259 9.25 5.75 13.06
CA GLN A 259 10.52 6.39 13.36
C GLN A 259 11.38 6.58 12.10
N ARG A 260 11.52 5.57 11.25
CA ARG A 260 12.28 5.69 9.99
C ARG A 260 11.71 6.77 9.06
N LEU A 261 10.39 6.86 8.97
CA LEU A 261 9.74 7.95 8.23
C LEU A 261 9.99 9.31 8.89
N ALA A 262 9.90 9.38 10.22
CA ALA A 262 10.20 10.60 10.97
C ALA A 262 11.65 11.06 10.72
N ASP A 263 12.63 10.14 10.79
CA ASP A 263 14.04 10.42 10.53
C ASP A 263 14.24 10.88 9.08
N ALA A 264 13.59 10.22 8.12
CA ALA A 264 13.67 10.57 6.71
C ALA A 264 13.15 11.98 6.38
N TYR A 265 12.29 12.56 7.21
CA TYR A 265 11.77 13.92 7.02
C TYR A 265 12.32 14.95 8.02
N CYS A 266 12.75 14.53 9.21
CA CYS A 266 13.10 15.43 10.31
C CYS A 266 14.59 15.42 10.66
N SER A 267 15.38 14.47 10.13
CA SER A 267 16.80 14.34 10.49
C SER A 267 17.69 15.28 9.66
N GLY A 268 17.99 16.44 10.23
CA GLY A 268 18.99 17.38 9.69
C GLY A 268 18.68 17.89 8.28
N ILE A 269 19.74 18.24 7.52
CA ILE A 269 19.61 18.73 6.15
C ILE A 269 18.98 17.66 5.26
N ASP A 270 19.47 16.43 5.37
CA ASP A 270 19.09 15.36 4.44
C ASP A 270 17.59 15.06 4.55
N GLY A 271 17.02 15.17 5.76
CA GLY A 271 15.58 15.06 5.99
C GLY A 271 14.77 16.16 5.30
N LEU A 272 15.24 17.40 5.36
CA LEU A 272 14.59 18.51 4.64
C LEU A 272 14.74 18.32 3.12
N ALA A 273 15.94 18.06 2.61
CA ALA A 273 16.16 17.81 1.19
C ALA A 273 15.24 16.68 0.68
N ARG A 274 15.07 15.61 1.48
CA ARG A 274 14.14 14.52 1.18
C ARG A 274 12.69 14.97 1.18
N LEU A 275 12.24 15.73 2.18
CA LEU A 275 10.87 16.24 2.25
C LEU A 275 10.55 17.16 1.05
N GLY A 276 11.48 18.03 0.66
CA GLY A 276 11.35 18.91 -0.52
C GLY A 276 11.25 18.11 -1.82
N HIS A 277 12.13 17.12 -2.01
CA HIS A 277 12.09 16.24 -3.17
C HIS A 277 10.77 15.46 -3.28
N GLU A 278 10.27 14.91 -2.18
CA GLU A 278 8.98 14.22 -2.17
C GLU A 278 7.80 15.17 -2.42
N TYR A 279 7.90 16.42 -1.97
CA TYR A 279 6.89 17.44 -2.24
C TYR A 279 6.83 17.81 -3.73
N GLU A 280 7.97 18.05 -4.38
CA GLU A 280 8.03 18.32 -5.82
C GLU A 280 7.46 17.16 -6.64
N ARG A 281 7.81 15.93 -6.25
CA ARG A 281 7.44 14.74 -7.03
C ARG A 281 5.97 14.36 -6.86
N ARG A 282 5.45 14.37 -5.62
CA ARG A 282 4.14 13.77 -5.29
C ARG A 282 3.14 14.75 -4.70
N GLY A 283 3.54 16.00 -4.48
CA GLY A 283 2.71 17.06 -3.92
C GLY A 283 2.43 16.91 -2.42
N ILE A 284 1.96 17.99 -1.81
CA ILE A 284 1.73 18.09 -0.36
C ILE A 284 0.69 17.09 0.17
N GLY A 285 -0.29 16.73 -0.66
CA GLY A 285 -1.33 15.76 -0.29
C GLY A 285 -0.74 14.40 0.06
N SER A 286 0.21 13.92 -0.74
CA SER A 286 0.90 12.66 -0.53
C SER A 286 1.70 12.66 0.77
N LEU A 287 2.45 13.73 1.04
CA LEU A 287 3.22 13.89 2.29
C LEU A 287 2.32 13.88 3.53
N ILE A 288 1.18 14.56 3.47
CA ILE A 288 0.19 14.56 4.56
C ILE A 288 -0.32 13.14 4.81
N ILE A 289 -0.64 12.37 3.77
CA ILE A 289 -1.10 10.99 3.91
C ILE A 289 0.03 10.12 4.50
N ASP A 290 1.27 10.27 4.04
CA ASP A 290 2.43 9.53 4.56
C ASP A 290 2.60 9.73 6.08
N LEU A 291 2.45 10.98 6.56
CA LEU A 291 2.49 11.30 7.99
C LEU A 291 1.29 10.74 8.77
N ILE A 292 0.09 10.79 8.20
CA ILE A 292 -1.11 10.20 8.82
C ILE A 292 -0.90 8.68 8.98
N THR A 293 -0.49 7.99 7.91
CA THR A 293 -0.22 6.56 7.94
C THR A 293 0.82 6.20 9.01
N ALA A 294 1.92 6.96 9.11
CA ALA A 294 2.93 6.74 10.15
C ALA A 294 2.37 6.92 11.58
N ILE A 295 1.53 7.93 11.79
CA ILE A 295 0.86 8.17 13.09
C ILE A 295 -0.16 7.06 13.39
N GLU A 296 -0.89 6.55 12.41
CA GLU A 296 -1.86 5.46 12.59
C GLU A 296 -1.18 4.11 12.90
N LEU A 297 0.04 3.88 12.38
CA LEU A 297 0.87 2.74 12.77
C LEU A 297 1.26 2.78 14.25
N LEU A 298 1.38 3.97 14.83
CA LEU A 298 1.61 4.20 16.25
C LEU A 298 0.29 4.01 17.00
N GLN A 299 -0.11 2.74 17.15
CA GLN A 299 -1.23 2.35 18.01
C GLN A 299 -1.12 3.05 19.39
N PRO A 300 -2.23 3.47 20.02
CA PRO A 300 -2.23 4.01 21.37
C PRO A 300 -1.90 2.91 22.38
N SER A 301 -0.64 2.47 22.41
CA SER A 301 -0.16 1.51 23.38
C SER A 301 0.09 2.26 24.67
N ASN A 302 -0.65 1.89 25.73
CA ASN A 302 -0.76 2.60 27.01
C ASN A 302 0.56 2.79 27.80
N ASN A 303 1.74 2.45 27.27
CA ASN A 303 2.93 2.30 28.11
C ASN A 303 4.28 2.76 27.54
N THR A 304 4.34 3.38 26.36
CA THR A 304 5.64 3.82 25.82
C THR A 304 5.90 5.30 26.11
N LYS A 305 6.82 5.54 27.07
CA LYS A 305 7.37 6.86 27.40
C LYS A 305 8.15 7.54 26.25
N SER A 306 8.28 6.89 25.08
CA SER A 306 8.93 7.47 23.90
C SER A 306 7.99 8.43 23.19
N LYS A 307 7.86 9.65 23.73
CA LYS A 307 7.04 10.72 23.14
C LYS A 307 7.66 11.32 21.87
N SER A 308 8.95 11.11 21.63
CA SER A 308 9.73 11.81 20.61
C SER A 308 9.22 11.63 19.16
N PRO A 309 9.01 10.39 18.64
CA PRO A 309 8.68 10.20 17.23
C PRO A 309 7.30 10.76 16.88
N ILE A 310 6.32 10.46 17.72
CA ILE A 310 4.91 10.85 17.54
C ILE A 310 4.78 12.37 17.54
N GLN A 311 5.45 13.04 18.48
CA GLN A 311 5.41 14.50 18.59
C GLN A 311 6.01 15.18 17.35
N ASN A 312 7.11 14.64 16.83
CA ASN A 312 7.75 15.17 15.62
C ASN A 312 6.81 15.06 14.41
N LEU A 313 6.23 13.88 14.18
CA LEU A 313 5.29 13.63 13.09
C LEU A 313 4.02 14.47 13.20
N GLN A 314 3.43 14.57 14.40
CA GLN A 314 2.24 15.39 14.64
C GLN A 314 2.50 16.89 14.45
N SER A 315 3.67 17.36 14.89
CA SER A 315 4.11 18.75 14.71
C SER A 315 4.26 19.07 13.22
N LEU A 316 4.94 18.21 12.46
CA LEU A 316 5.10 18.37 11.02
C LEU A 316 3.74 18.31 10.30
N LEU A 317 2.91 17.32 10.61
CA LEU A 317 1.57 17.18 10.02
C LEU A 317 0.70 18.41 10.27
N ARG A 318 0.72 18.96 11.49
CA ARG A 318 -0.03 20.18 11.81
C ARG A 318 0.42 21.36 10.95
N LYS A 319 1.73 21.53 10.74
CA LYS A 319 2.28 22.61 9.91
C LYS A 319 1.89 22.43 8.44
N LEU A 320 2.11 21.24 7.87
CA LEU A 320 1.72 20.95 6.48
C LEU A 320 0.22 21.15 6.24
N ARG A 321 -0.64 20.83 7.22
CA ARG A 321 -2.09 21.08 7.14
C ARG A 321 -2.46 22.55 7.18
N LEU A 322 -1.74 23.39 7.93
CA LEU A 322 -1.97 24.84 7.94
C LEU A 322 -1.61 25.46 6.58
N GLU A 323 -0.53 24.97 5.98
CA GLU A 323 0.03 25.51 4.73
C GLU A 323 -0.55 24.86 3.47
N VAL A 324 -1.39 23.83 3.58
CA VAL A 324 -1.85 23.03 2.43
C VAL A 324 -2.48 23.89 1.33
N HIS A 325 -3.24 24.93 1.70
CA HIS A 325 -3.88 25.83 0.75
C HIS A 325 -2.88 26.73 0.02
N HIS A 326 -1.81 27.15 0.70
CA HIS A 326 -0.75 27.92 0.08
C HIS A 326 0.08 27.04 -0.85
N LEU A 327 0.38 25.82 -0.42
CA LEU A 327 1.21 24.87 -1.16
C LEU A 327 0.50 24.28 -2.39
N GLN A 328 -0.82 24.12 -2.38
CA GLN A 328 -1.58 23.52 -3.50
C GLN A 328 -1.74 24.41 -4.74
N VAL A 329 -1.66 25.74 -4.59
CA VAL A 329 -2.05 26.70 -5.65
C VAL A 329 -0.86 27.10 -6.54
N LEU A 330 0.35 26.61 -6.24
CA LEU A 330 1.58 27.21 -6.74
C LEU A 330 2.12 26.59 -8.04
N PRO A 331 2.69 27.42 -8.95
CA PRO A 331 3.34 26.95 -10.17
C PRO A 331 4.50 25.99 -9.86
N PRO A 332 4.81 25.02 -10.75
CA PRO A 332 5.82 23.98 -10.53
C PRO A 332 7.22 24.51 -10.20
N LEU A 333 7.59 25.68 -10.73
CA LEU A 333 8.97 26.17 -10.78
C LEU A 333 9.54 26.68 -9.44
N ARG A 334 8.77 26.76 -8.34
CA ARG A 334 9.23 27.29 -7.03
C ARG A 334 8.71 26.56 -5.81
N GLN A 335 8.23 25.32 -5.99
CA GLN A 335 7.50 24.61 -4.94
C GLN A 335 8.39 24.38 -3.69
N THR A 336 9.58 23.80 -3.82
CA THR A 336 10.44 23.50 -2.65
C THR A 336 10.91 24.74 -1.89
N GLU A 337 11.29 25.81 -2.59
CA GLU A 337 11.74 27.04 -1.94
C GLU A 337 10.62 27.67 -1.10
N GLN A 338 9.39 27.64 -1.61
CA GLN A 338 8.21 28.14 -0.89
C GLN A 338 7.83 27.22 0.27
N LEU A 339 7.95 25.90 0.11
CA LEU A 339 7.82 24.96 1.23
C LEU A 339 8.78 25.35 2.35
N TRP A 340 10.03 25.67 2.05
CA TRP A 340 11.00 26.11 3.05
C TRP A 340 10.63 27.45 3.67
N GLN A 341 10.21 28.43 2.87
CA GLN A 341 9.78 29.74 3.39
C GLN A 341 8.61 29.63 4.37
N GLN A 342 7.66 28.72 4.11
CA GLN A 342 6.52 28.51 5.01
C GLN A 342 6.90 27.68 6.24
N LEU A 343 7.83 26.73 6.12
CA LEU A 343 8.24 25.90 7.25
C LEU A 343 9.24 26.60 8.18
N LEU A 344 10.14 27.46 7.67
CA LEU A 344 11.22 28.13 8.42
C LEU A 344 10.76 28.87 9.69
N PRO A 345 9.70 29.71 9.65
CA PRO A 345 9.22 30.44 10.82
C PRO A 345 8.76 29.51 11.94
N HIS A 346 8.45 28.27 11.59
CA HIS A 346 7.95 27.26 12.49
C HIS A 346 9.02 26.23 12.88
N THR A 347 10.25 26.32 12.37
CA THR A 347 11.30 25.32 12.61
C THR A 347 12.06 25.48 13.92
N GLY A 348 11.55 26.24 14.90
CA GLY A 348 12.06 26.25 16.29
C GLY A 348 12.06 24.88 16.99
N PHE A 349 11.74 23.81 16.26
CA PHE A 349 11.66 22.41 16.68
C PHE A 349 12.64 21.48 15.92
N LEU A 350 13.20 21.89 14.78
CA LEU A 350 14.01 21.02 13.90
C LEU A 350 15.48 21.47 13.75
N VAL A 351 15.86 22.59 14.35
CA VAL A 351 17.01 23.36 13.87
C VAL A 351 17.86 23.81 15.05
N GLY A 352 19.03 23.20 15.21
CA GLY A 352 20.15 23.89 15.85
C GLY A 352 20.71 24.96 14.90
N ASP A 353 21.41 25.96 15.42
CA ASP A 353 21.99 27.09 14.65
C ASP A 353 22.73 26.67 13.36
N ALA A 354 23.30 25.46 13.35
CA ALA A 354 23.96 24.86 12.20
C ALA A 354 23.08 24.75 10.94
N LEU A 355 21.78 24.47 11.08
CA LEU A 355 20.91 24.24 9.94
C LEU A 355 20.27 25.54 9.40
N VAL A 356 20.16 26.60 10.21
CA VAL A 356 19.92 27.97 9.70
C VAL A 356 21.07 28.40 8.80
N GLN A 357 22.31 28.21 9.26
CA GLN A 357 23.53 28.53 8.49
C GLN A 357 23.60 27.77 7.15
N GLN A 358 23.04 26.56 7.09
CA GLN A 358 23.04 25.72 5.89
C GLN A 358 21.82 25.94 4.97
N LEU A 359 20.69 26.40 5.50
CA LEU A 359 19.53 26.81 4.71
C LEU A 359 19.74 28.17 4.03
N VAL A 360 20.58 29.05 4.62
CA VAL A 360 20.92 30.36 4.05
C VAL A 360 21.45 30.26 2.61
N PRO A 361 22.40 29.36 2.26
CA PRO A 361 22.82 29.11 0.88
C PRO A 361 21.70 28.66 -0.06
N LEU A 362 20.84 27.73 0.38
CA LEU A 362 19.73 27.19 -0.42
C LEU A 362 18.66 28.24 -0.70
N LEU A 363 18.45 29.15 0.27
CA LEU A 363 17.49 30.24 0.16
C LEU A 363 18.12 31.51 -0.42
N ARG A 364 19.46 31.58 -0.58
CA ARG A 364 20.16 32.81 -1.00
C ARG A 364 19.67 33.37 -2.34
N HIS A 365 19.17 32.51 -3.22
CA HIS A 365 18.61 32.90 -4.51
C HIS A 365 17.16 33.42 -4.45
N THR A 366 16.44 33.16 -3.36
CA THR A 366 15.03 33.58 -3.15
C THR A 366 14.83 34.63 -2.07
N LEU A 367 15.82 34.83 -1.19
CA LEU A 367 15.78 35.77 -0.06
C LEU A 367 15.85 37.25 -0.43
N PHE A 368 15.83 37.64 -1.72
CA PHE A 368 15.82 39.05 -2.14
C PHE A 368 14.65 39.89 -1.58
N TRP A 369 13.65 39.25 -0.96
CA TRP A 369 12.43 39.89 -0.44
C TRP A 369 12.27 39.79 1.08
N LEU A 370 13.12 39.04 1.79
CA LEU A 370 13.08 39.03 3.24
C LEU A 370 13.77 40.31 3.74
N PRO A 371 13.12 41.14 4.59
CA PRO A 371 13.82 42.25 5.23
C PRO A 371 15.10 41.69 5.85
N GLN A 372 16.24 42.34 5.69
CA GLN A 372 17.43 41.90 6.41
C GLN A 372 17.07 41.92 7.90
N TRP A 373 16.89 40.73 8.50
CA TRP A 373 16.75 40.59 9.94
C TRP A 373 18.13 40.91 10.50
N GLY A 374 18.39 42.21 10.67
CA GLY A 374 19.55 42.71 11.35
C GLY A 374 19.49 42.27 12.80
N HIS A 375 20.56 41.63 13.26
CA HIS A 375 20.86 41.48 14.67
C HIS A 375 21.05 42.85 15.34
#